data_AF-A0A9E5ZBD4-F1
#
_entry.id   AF-A0A9E5ZBD4-F1
#
_cell.length_a   1.000
_cell.length_b   1.000
_cell.length_c   1.000
_cell.angle_alpha   90.00
_cell.angle_beta   90.00
_cell.angle_gamma   90.00
#
_symmetry.space_group_name_H-M   'P 1'
#
loop_
_entity.id
_entity.type
_entity.pdbx_description
1 polymer ?
#
loop_
_entity_poly.entity_id
_entity_poly.type
_entity_poly.pdbx_seq_one_letter_code
_entity_poly.pdbx_strand_id
1 'polypeptide(L)'
;MNNPSARFTRFLNDFQNVIIGSILQTDGKADLFINHVHENNGRTSMFQLQALARIRKKLHKDQLALDLLEHFKMIEDAIGKYDYWKVYRELNSKWALPLEILQHIEKEEEISRQNLLDTLSTLGYIKIESDRVIYNPDTINNLRSKITLAEQFDQKKEKMKLLKFFCKELEKIQSAIVNNELDLNQIEEGVHEFRRKARWLGIYSSALLGKVRLSSSDIDGTLSEFLTPENENVQFNQLPFNNEQISPLYFLRGGFYALSTIINEIGTIKDKGLATEEMVKLGSIYNISKTEIKACLGSDFSEHNEVVSRTKELIEEFLIKKKILIEIKDYFQSQL
;
A
#
# COMPACT_ATOMS: atom_id res chain seq x y z
N MET A 1 -17.70 -15.32 -2.51
CA MET A 1 -16.50 -15.88 -1.83
C MET A 1 -16.67 -15.87 -0.32
N ASN A 2 -17.13 -17.01 0.21
CA ASN A 2 -17.53 -17.16 1.61
C ASN A 2 -16.45 -17.77 2.52
N ASN A 3 -15.32 -18.21 1.94
CA ASN A 3 -14.22 -18.84 2.66
C ASN A 3 -13.00 -17.89 2.74
N PRO A 4 -12.43 -17.62 3.93
CA PRO A 4 -11.25 -16.76 4.06
C PRO A 4 -10.04 -17.26 3.25
N SER A 5 -9.84 -18.57 3.08
CA SER A 5 -8.75 -19.12 2.27
C SER A 5 -8.90 -18.81 0.78
N ALA A 6 -10.13 -18.72 0.28
CA ALA A 6 -10.41 -18.38 -1.11
C ALA A 6 -9.92 -16.97 -1.48
N ARG A 7 -9.86 -16.05 -0.51
CA ARG A 7 -9.35 -14.68 -0.73
C ARG A 7 -7.85 -14.67 -1.01
N PHE A 8 -7.07 -15.47 -0.28
CA PHE A 8 -5.65 -15.66 -0.59
C PHE A 8 -5.47 -16.29 -1.96
N THR A 9 -6.21 -17.35 -2.27
CA THR A 9 -6.15 -18.00 -3.58
C THR A 9 -6.43 -17.03 -4.70
N ARG A 10 -7.44 -16.15 -4.56
CA ARG A 10 -7.74 -15.11 -5.56
C ARG A 10 -6.51 -14.25 -5.86
N PHE A 11 -5.89 -13.64 -4.85
CA PHE A 11 -4.76 -12.74 -5.09
C PHE A 11 -3.46 -13.47 -5.48
N LEU A 12 -3.29 -14.72 -5.06
CA LEU A 12 -2.22 -15.58 -5.58
C LEU A 12 -2.41 -15.86 -7.08
N ASN A 13 -3.64 -16.09 -7.53
CA ASN A 13 -3.95 -16.25 -8.96
C ASN A 13 -3.72 -14.94 -9.72
N ASP A 14 -4.13 -13.81 -9.15
CA ASP A 14 -3.93 -12.50 -9.78
C ASP A 14 -2.43 -12.22 -9.97
N PHE A 15 -1.60 -12.49 -8.96
CA PHE A 15 -0.14 -12.39 -9.11
C PHE A 15 0.46 -13.42 -10.07
N GLN A 16 -0.02 -14.67 -10.03
CA GLN A 16 0.38 -15.71 -11.01
C GLN A 16 0.15 -15.22 -12.44
N ASN A 17 -1.02 -14.63 -12.71
CA ASN A 17 -1.38 -14.13 -14.03
C ASN A 17 -0.47 -13.00 -14.46
N VAL A 18 -0.05 -12.12 -13.55
CA VAL A 18 0.95 -11.08 -13.84
C VAL A 18 2.28 -11.71 -14.25
N ILE A 19 2.79 -12.70 -13.50
CA ILE A 19 4.07 -13.37 -13.81
C ILE A 19 3.99 -14.07 -15.18
N ILE A 20 2.97 -14.90 -15.41
CA ILE A 20 2.80 -15.64 -16.66
C ILE A 20 2.60 -14.66 -17.83
N GLY A 21 1.75 -13.66 -17.67
CA GLY A 21 1.51 -12.63 -18.68
C GLY A 21 2.81 -11.89 -19.03
N SER A 22 3.61 -11.52 -18.04
CA SER A 22 4.89 -10.83 -18.25
C SER A 22 5.90 -11.71 -19.01
N ILE A 23 5.98 -13.01 -18.70
CA ILE A 23 6.82 -13.95 -19.45
C ILE A 23 6.36 -14.05 -20.91
N LEU A 24 5.05 -14.19 -21.15
CA LEU A 24 4.51 -14.30 -22.50
C LEU A 24 4.77 -13.04 -23.34
N GLN A 25 4.58 -11.85 -22.77
CA GLN A 25 4.77 -10.58 -23.48
C GLN A 25 6.24 -10.29 -23.81
N THR A 26 7.17 -10.80 -22.99
CA THR A 26 8.61 -10.53 -23.15
C THR A 26 9.37 -11.65 -23.84
N ASP A 27 8.69 -12.71 -24.27
CA ASP A 27 9.31 -13.98 -24.66
C ASP A 27 10.27 -14.50 -23.57
N GLY A 28 9.95 -14.23 -22.30
CA GLY A 28 10.75 -14.57 -21.14
C GLY A 28 12.07 -13.81 -21.00
N LYS A 29 12.33 -12.73 -21.75
CA LYS A 29 13.59 -11.98 -21.61
C LYS A 29 13.68 -11.30 -20.23
N ALA A 30 14.73 -11.60 -19.47
CA ALA A 30 14.89 -11.16 -18.09
C ALA A 30 15.02 -9.64 -17.92
N ASP A 31 15.64 -8.96 -18.90
CA ASP A 31 15.80 -7.51 -18.94
C ASP A 31 14.45 -6.77 -19.01
N LEU A 32 13.50 -7.31 -19.77
CA LEU A 32 12.16 -6.73 -19.97
C LEU A 32 11.11 -7.21 -18.97
N PHE A 33 11.28 -8.42 -18.43
CA PHE A 33 10.28 -9.09 -17.59
C PHE A 33 9.82 -8.24 -16.39
N ILE A 34 10.76 -7.61 -15.68
CA ILE A 34 10.47 -6.83 -14.47
C ILE A 34 9.62 -5.59 -14.78
N ASN A 35 9.89 -4.91 -15.89
CA ASN A 35 9.11 -3.74 -16.31
C ASN A 35 7.65 -4.14 -16.53
N HIS A 36 7.41 -5.28 -17.19
CA HIS A 36 6.06 -5.81 -17.39
C HIS A 36 5.39 -6.23 -16.07
N VAL A 37 6.11 -6.84 -15.12
CA VAL A 37 5.54 -7.17 -13.79
C VAL A 37 5.07 -5.91 -13.06
N HIS A 38 5.85 -4.84 -13.13
CA HIS A 38 5.53 -3.54 -12.52
C HIS A 38 4.31 -2.90 -13.20
N GLU A 39 4.33 -2.77 -14.52
CA GLU A 39 3.29 -2.12 -15.32
C GLU A 39 1.93 -2.84 -15.28
N ASN A 40 1.95 -4.16 -15.04
CA ASN A 40 0.73 -4.96 -14.92
C ASN A 40 0.25 -5.10 -13.46
N ASN A 41 0.53 -4.13 -12.60
CA ASN A 41 0.04 -4.03 -11.22
C ASN A 41 0.43 -5.21 -10.31
N GLY A 42 1.60 -5.82 -10.52
CA GLY A 42 2.09 -6.92 -9.66
C GLY A 42 2.14 -6.56 -8.17
N ARG A 43 2.42 -5.29 -7.85
CA ARG A 43 2.48 -4.78 -6.47
C ARG A 43 1.15 -4.86 -5.74
N THR A 44 0.04 -4.61 -6.43
CA THR A 44 -1.30 -4.58 -5.81
C THR A 44 -1.65 -5.91 -5.18
N SER A 45 -1.42 -7.03 -5.89
CA SER A 45 -1.66 -8.37 -5.35
C SER A 45 -0.85 -8.64 -4.08
N MET A 46 0.39 -8.15 -4.01
CA MET A 46 1.22 -8.29 -2.79
C MET A 46 0.66 -7.50 -1.61
N PHE A 47 0.16 -6.29 -1.81
CA PHE A 47 -0.53 -5.54 -0.75
C PHE A 47 -1.76 -6.28 -0.24
N GLN A 48 -2.58 -6.85 -1.13
CA GLN A 48 -3.77 -7.61 -0.73
C GLN A 48 -3.41 -8.88 0.05
N LEU A 49 -2.38 -9.60 -0.38
CA LEU A 49 -1.87 -10.80 0.31
C LEU A 49 -1.26 -10.46 1.68
N GLN A 50 -0.48 -9.37 1.78
CA GLN A 50 0.00 -8.86 3.06
C GLN A 50 -1.15 -8.45 3.99
N ALA A 51 -2.21 -7.82 3.48
CA ALA A 51 -3.39 -7.45 4.26
C ALA A 51 -4.05 -8.69 4.88
N LEU A 52 -4.27 -9.73 4.08
CA LEU A 52 -4.82 -10.99 4.58
C LEU A 52 -3.92 -11.66 5.63
N ALA A 53 -2.60 -11.65 5.42
CA ALA A 53 -1.63 -12.18 6.38
C ALA A 53 -1.63 -11.39 7.70
N ARG A 54 -1.69 -10.05 7.65
CA ARG A 54 -1.82 -9.16 8.83
C ARG A 54 -3.10 -9.43 9.61
N ILE A 55 -4.24 -9.55 8.92
CA ILE A 55 -5.52 -9.91 9.53
C ILE A 55 -5.38 -11.28 10.21
N ARG A 56 -4.90 -12.31 9.49
CA ARG A 56 -4.72 -13.66 10.05
C ARG A 56 -3.83 -13.65 11.29
N LYS A 57 -2.70 -12.94 11.25
CA LYS A 57 -1.78 -12.77 12.38
C LYS A 57 -2.50 -12.22 13.62
N LYS A 58 -3.44 -11.30 13.45
CA LYS A 58 -4.21 -10.75 14.58
C LYS A 58 -5.34 -11.68 15.04
N LEU A 59 -5.97 -12.42 14.11
CA LEU A 59 -7.15 -13.24 14.43
C LEU A 59 -6.82 -14.63 14.96
N HIS A 60 -5.80 -15.28 14.39
CA HIS A 60 -5.33 -16.63 14.71
C HIS A 60 -4.06 -16.63 15.56
N LYS A 61 -3.17 -15.64 15.37
CA LYS A 61 -1.86 -15.56 16.04
C LYS A 61 -0.98 -16.80 15.81
N ASP A 62 -1.05 -17.35 14.60
CA ASP A 62 -0.25 -18.51 14.21
C ASP A 62 1.02 -18.12 13.46
N GLN A 63 1.98 -19.05 13.41
CA GLN A 63 3.26 -18.88 12.72
C GLN A 63 3.07 -18.76 11.21
N LEU A 64 2.10 -19.49 10.63
CA LEU A 64 1.80 -19.40 9.21
C LEU A 64 1.53 -17.96 8.76
N ALA A 65 0.78 -17.17 9.55
CA ALA A 65 0.51 -15.78 9.21
C ALA A 65 1.75 -14.88 9.25
N LEU A 66 2.74 -15.20 10.09
CA LEU A 66 4.03 -14.51 10.13
C LEU A 66 4.83 -14.81 8.86
N ASP A 67 4.97 -16.11 8.54
CA ASP A 67 5.73 -16.57 7.38
C ASP A 67 5.13 -16.01 6.07
N LEU A 68 3.80 -16.03 5.94
CA LEU A 68 3.10 -15.44 4.80
C LEU A 68 3.35 -13.93 4.71
N LEU A 69 3.28 -13.22 5.83
CA LEU A 69 3.48 -11.76 5.83
C LEU A 69 4.91 -11.41 5.41
N GLU A 70 5.91 -12.11 5.92
CA GLU A 70 7.31 -11.91 5.55
C GLU A 70 7.54 -12.21 4.07
N HIS A 71 7.03 -13.35 3.59
CA HIS A 71 7.12 -13.76 2.19
C HIS A 71 6.55 -12.70 1.23
N PHE A 72 5.32 -12.21 1.47
CA PHE A 72 4.71 -11.21 0.59
C PHE A 72 5.32 -9.82 0.75
N LYS A 73 5.87 -9.51 1.93
CA LYS A 73 6.56 -8.25 2.18
C LYS A 73 7.87 -8.17 1.40
N MET A 74 8.66 -9.25 1.36
CA MET A 74 9.91 -9.28 0.58
C MET A 74 9.70 -8.90 -0.89
N ILE A 75 8.66 -9.45 -1.52
CA ILE A 75 8.33 -9.15 -2.92
C ILE A 75 7.84 -7.71 -3.07
N GLU A 76 6.94 -7.26 -2.18
CA GLU A 76 6.40 -5.89 -2.26
C GLU A 76 7.47 -4.83 -2.03
N ASP A 77 8.37 -5.04 -1.07
CA ASP A 77 9.48 -4.12 -0.77
C ASP A 77 10.44 -4.05 -1.98
N ALA A 78 10.73 -5.20 -2.63
CA ALA A 78 11.54 -5.23 -3.85
C ALA A 78 10.87 -4.49 -5.02
N ILE A 79 9.57 -4.69 -5.25
CA ILE A 79 8.81 -3.91 -6.25
C ILE A 79 8.80 -2.42 -5.89
N GLY A 80 8.59 -2.09 -4.61
CA GLY A 80 8.55 -0.72 -4.13
C GLY A 80 9.88 0.01 -4.33
N LYS A 81 11.02 -0.68 -4.16
CA LYS A 81 12.35 -0.10 -4.41
C LYS A 81 12.60 0.16 -5.90
N TYR A 82 12.19 -0.78 -6.77
CA TYR A 82 12.28 -0.56 -8.22
C TYR A 82 11.40 0.61 -8.67
N ASP A 83 10.14 0.64 -8.22
CA ASP A 83 9.18 1.72 -8.46
C ASP A 83 9.71 3.10 -8.04
N TYR A 84 10.33 3.18 -6.86
CA TYR A 84 10.92 4.40 -6.32
C TYR A 84 11.95 5.04 -7.27
N TRP A 85 12.92 4.26 -7.75
CA TRP A 85 13.95 4.78 -8.65
C TRP A 85 13.44 5.01 -10.08
N LYS A 86 12.54 4.14 -10.57
CA LYS A 86 11.87 4.31 -11.87
C LYS A 86 11.14 5.66 -11.94
N VAL A 87 10.40 6.02 -10.90
CA VAL A 87 9.66 7.30 -10.82
C VAL A 87 10.61 8.50 -10.94
N TYR A 88 11.74 8.52 -10.22
CA TYR A 88 12.69 9.62 -10.35
C TYR A 88 13.35 9.68 -11.72
N ARG A 89 13.63 8.54 -12.33
CA ARG A 89 14.16 8.49 -13.70
C ARG A 89 13.16 9.08 -14.70
N GLU A 90 11.87 8.77 -14.56
CA GLU A 90 10.81 9.32 -15.40
C GLU A 90 10.62 10.84 -15.19
N LEU A 91 10.69 11.30 -13.94
CA LEU A 91 10.58 12.72 -13.58
C LEU A 91 11.74 13.58 -14.12
N ASN A 92 12.87 12.96 -14.47
CA ASN A 92 13.98 13.68 -15.08
C ASN A 92 13.61 14.38 -16.40
N SER A 93 12.62 13.86 -17.14
CA SER A 93 12.07 14.53 -18.34
C SER A 93 11.56 15.95 -18.05
N LYS A 94 11.11 16.21 -16.82
CA LYS A 94 10.67 17.51 -16.32
C LYS A 94 11.79 18.26 -15.60
N TRP A 95 12.54 17.58 -14.74
CA TRP A 95 13.49 18.23 -13.83
C TRP A 95 14.82 18.59 -14.47
N ALA A 96 15.20 17.92 -15.58
CA ALA A 96 16.49 18.12 -16.25
C ALA A 96 17.66 18.11 -15.24
N LEU A 97 17.76 17.01 -14.48
CA LEU A 97 18.76 16.84 -13.43
C LEU A 97 20.18 16.84 -14.02
N PRO A 98 21.18 17.29 -13.25
CA PRO A 98 22.58 17.12 -13.60
C PRO A 98 22.94 15.66 -13.91
N LEU A 99 23.87 15.47 -14.85
CA LEU A 99 24.21 14.16 -15.40
C LEU A 99 24.63 13.16 -14.32
N GLU A 100 25.37 13.62 -13.32
CA GLU A 100 25.87 12.81 -12.21
C GLU A 100 24.73 12.23 -11.37
N ILE A 101 23.68 13.01 -11.12
CA ILE A 101 22.48 12.57 -10.39
C ILE A 101 21.67 11.61 -11.24
N LEU A 102 21.51 11.91 -12.53
CA LEU A 102 20.79 11.01 -13.44
C LEU A 102 21.46 9.63 -13.52
N GLN A 103 22.79 9.60 -13.69
CA GLN A 103 23.56 8.35 -13.73
C GLN A 103 23.45 7.56 -12.42
N HIS A 104 23.35 8.24 -11.27
CA HIS A 104 23.09 7.59 -10.00
C HIS A 104 21.72 6.91 -9.99
N ILE A 105 20.67 7.65 -10.37
CA ILE A 105 19.29 7.15 -10.41
C ILE A 105 19.18 5.95 -11.36
N GLU A 106 19.74 6.03 -12.56
CA GLU A 106 19.73 4.94 -13.55
C GLU A 106 20.44 3.68 -13.02
N LYS A 107 21.56 3.86 -12.31
CA LYS A 107 22.26 2.74 -11.67
C LYS A 107 21.44 2.11 -10.55
N GLU A 108 20.81 2.92 -9.70
CA GLU A 108 19.98 2.39 -8.60
C GLU A 108 18.66 1.76 -9.09
N GLU A 109 18.07 2.27 -10.18
CA GLU A 109 16.95 1.64 -10.88
C GLU A 109 17.34 0.23 -11.34
N GLU A 110 18.49 0.11 -12.00
CA GLU A 110 19.01 -1.17 -12.52
C GLU A 110 19.32 -2.16 -11.39
N ILE A 111 19.99 -1.71 -10.32
CA ILE A 111 20.24 -2.54 -9.12
C ILE A 111 18.91 -3.02 -8.52
N SER A 112 17.91 -2.15 -8.42
CA SER A 112 16.61 -2.49 -7.83
C SER A 112 15.80 -3.43 -8.72
N ARG A 113 15.92 -3.29 -10.05
CA ARG A 113 15.36 -4.21 -11.05
C ARG A 113 15.93 -5.61 -10.88
N GLN A 114 17.26 -5.73 -10.78
CA GLN A 114 17.93 -7.01 -10.56
C GLN A 114 17.55 -7.63 -9.21
N ASN A 115 17.52 -6.83 -8.14
CA ASN A 115 17.11 -7.32 -6.81
C ASN A 115 15.68 -7.90 -6.81
N LEU A 116 14.76 -7.31 -7.57
CA LEU A 116 13.41 -7.86 -7.71
C LEU A 116 13.42 -9.19 -8.48
N LEU A 117 14.19 -9.28 -9.57
CA LEU A 117 14.36 -10.52 -10.32
C LEU A 117 14.91 -11.64 -9.41
N ASP A 118 15.97 -11.34 -8.65
CA ASP A 118 16.60 -12.26 -7.71
C ASP A 118 15.64 -12.66 -6.58
N THR A 119 14.83 -11.72 -6.08
CA THR A 119 13.81 -11.99 -5.05
C THR A 119 12.77 -12.98 -5.56
N LEU A 120 12.25 -12.78 -6.78
CA LEU A 120 11.27 -13.70 -7.38
C LEU A 120 11.87 -15.07 -7.65
N SER A 121 13.13 -15.14 -8.07
CA SER A 121 13.83 -16.40 -8.29
C SER A 121 14.12 -17.14 -6.98
N THR A 122 14.64 -16.44 -5.97
CA THR A 122 14.96 -17.00 -4.64
C THR A 122 13.73 -17.53 -3.93
N LEU A 123 12.60 -16.81 -4.03
CA LEU A 123 11.32 -17.27 -3.49
C LEU A 123 10.64 -18.33 -4.37
N GLY A 124 11.24 -18.68 -5.51
CA GLY A 124 10.81 -19.79 -6.36
C GLY A 124 9.59 -19.50 -7.23
N TYR A 125 9.26 -18.25 -7.52
CA TYR A 125 8.19 -17.91 -8.48
C TYR A 125 8.64 -18.10 -9.93
N ILE A 126 9.93 -17.95 -10.17
CA ILE A 126 10.56 -18.06 -11.48
C ILE A 126 11.88 -18.82 -11.39
N LYS A 127 12.35 -19.31 -12.53
CA LYS A 127 13.72 -19.76 -12.77
C LYS A 127 14.33 -18.93 -13.89
N ILE A 128 15.64 -18.77 -13.86
CA ILE A 128 16.39 -18.06 -14.91
C ILE A 128 17.32 -19.07 -15.57
N GLU A 129 17.12 -19.31 -16.85
CA GLU A 129 17.91 -20.24 -17.65
C GLU A 129 18.33 -19.56 -18.95
N SER A 130 19.63 -19.40 -19.18
CA SER A 130 20.17 -18.73 -20.38
C SER A 130 19.51 -17.37 -20.68
N ASP A 131 19.45 -16.51 -19.65
CA ASP A 131 18.80 -15.17 -19.67
C ASP A 131 17.27 -15.18 -19.93
N ARG A 132 16.65 -16.36 -19.89
CA ARG A 132 15.19 -16.51 -20.00
C ARG A 132 14.55 -16.83 -18.66
N VAL A 133 13.49 -16.12 -18.36
CA VAL A 133 12.62 -16.29 -17.20
C VAL A 133 11.57 -17.35 -17.51
N ILE A 134 11.52 -18.38 -16.68
CA ILE A 134 10.56 -19.48 -16.75
C ILE A 134 9.69 -19.45 -15.49
N TYR A 135 8.38 -19.58 -15.66
CA TYR A 135 7.45 -19.64 -14.53
C TYR A 135 7.64 -20.94 -13.75
N ASN A 136 7.68 -20.83 -12.42
CA ASN A 136 7.68 -21.98 -11.52
C ASN A 136 6.38 -22.03 -10.70
N PRO A 137 5.50 -23.03 -10.94
CA PRO A 137 4.22 -23.13 -10.25
C PRO A 137 4.32 -23.58 -8.78
N ASP A 138 5.44 -24.19 -8.38
CA ASP A 138 5.57 -24.89 -7.10
C ASP A 138 5.31 -23.98 -5.90
N THR A 139 5.87 -22.77 -5.93
CA THR A 139 5.72 -21.81 -4.83
C THR A 139 4.26 -21.44 -4.59
N ILE A 140 3.52 -21.12 -5.65
CA ILE A 140 2.11 -20.75 -5.54
C ILE A 140 1.26 -21.95 -5.09
N ASN A 141 1.55 -23.14 -5.62
CA ASN A 141 0.86 -24.37 -5.21
C ASN A 141 1.10 -24.71 -3.73
N ASN A 142 2.35 -24.56 -3.27
CA ASN A 142 2.74 -24.77 -1.87
C ASN A 142 2.05 -23.77 -0.94
N LEU A 143 2.01 -22.48 -1.30
CA LEU A 143 1.30 -21.46 -0.54
C LEU A 143 -0.20 -21.77 -0.46
N ARG A 144 -0.85 -22.12 -1.59
CA ARG A 144 -2.28 -22.51 -1.62
C ARG A 144 -2.56 -23.70 -0.73
N SER A 145 -1.71 -24.73 -0.78
CA SER A 145 -1.84 -25.93 0.06
C SER A 145 -1.80 -25.57 1.55
N LYS A 146 -0.76 -24.83 1.99
CA LYS A 146 -0.61 -24.37 3.37
C LYS A 146 -1.83 -23.57 3.86
N ILE A 147 -2.34 -22.66 3.03
CA ILE A 147 -3.49 -21.80 3.38
C ILE A 147 -4.80 -22.59 3.44
N THR A 148 -4.97 -23.58 2.55
CA THR A 148 -6.18 -24.41 2.50
C THR A 148 -6.30 -25.32 3.72
N LEU A 149 -5.18 -25.85 4.22
CA LEU A 149 -5.12 -26.71 5.40
C LEU A 149 -5.25 -25.95 6.72
N ALA A 150 -5.11 -24.62 6.69
CA ALA A 150 -5.10 -23.80 7.88
C ALA A 150 -6.50 -23.66 8.50
N GLU A 151 -6.58 -23.56 9.84
CA GLU A 151 -7.84 -23.33 10.56
C GLU A 151 -8.54 -22.06 10.05
N GLN A 152 -9.86 -22.15 9.89
CA GLN A 152 -10.74 -21.06 9.46
C GLN A 152 -11.85 -20.82 10.49
N PHE A 153 -12.24 -19.56 10.65
CA PHE A 153 -13.44 -19.23 11.43
C PHE A 153 -14.69 -19.36 10.57
N ASP A 154 -15.80 -19.75 11.20
CA ASP A 154 -17.13 -19.58 10.60
C ASP A 154 -17.42 -18.10 10.35
N GLN A 155 -18.40 -17.82 9.48
CA GLN A 155 -18.66 -16.46 9.01
C GLN A 155 -19.03 -15.46 10.11
N LYS A 156 -19.76 -15.91 11.15
CA LYS A 156 -20.23 -15.05 12.25
C LYS A 156 -19.06 -14.71 13.17
N LYS A 157 -18.28 -15.73 13.56
CA LYS A 157 -17.06 -15.57 14.37
C LYS A 157 -16.01 -14.73 13.64
N GLU A 158 -15.85 -14.94 12.33
CA GLU A 158 -15.00 -14.12 11.47
C GLU A 158 -15.44 -12.66 11.50
N LYS A 159 -16.74 -12.37 11.26
CA LYS A 159 -17.29 -11.00 11.30
C LYS A 159 -16.99 -10.31 12.63
N MET A 160 -17.30 -10.95 13.76
CA MET A 160 -17.04 -10.38 15.09
C MET A 160 -15.55 -10.09 15.32
N LYS A 161 -14.67 -10.99 14.87
CA LYS A 161 -13.23 -10.80 14.98
C LYS A 161 -12.70 -9.69 14.07
N LEU A 162 -13.24 -9.56 12.86
CA LEU A 162 -12.89 -8.49 11.92
C LEU A 162 -13.33 -7.12 12.45
N LEU A 163 -14.54 -6.99 12.99
CA LEU A 163 -14.99 -5.75 13.64
C LEU A 163 -14.04 -5.33 14.77
N LYS A 164 -13.71 -6.25 15.67
CA LYS A 164 -12.71 -6.00 16.74
C LYS A 164 -11.32 -5.66 16.19
N PHE A 165 -10.93 -6.24 15.07
CA PHE A 165 -9.68 -5.92 14.39
C PHE A 165 -9.67 -4.48 13.89
N PHE A 166 -10.70 -4.05 13.15
CA PHE A 166 -10.81 -2.68 12.66
C PHE A 166 -10.84 -1.65 13.79
N CYS A 167 -11.63 -1.88 14.85
CA CYS A 167 -11.64 -1.00 16.03
C CYS A 167 -10.23 -0.84 16.61
N LYS A 168 -9.47 -1.93 16.75
CA LYS A 168 -8.10 -1.90 17.29
C LYS A 168 -7.11 -1.20 16.38
N GLU A 169 -7.24 -1.33 15.06
CA GLU A 169 -6.35 -0.62 14.13
C GLU A 169 -6.64 0.89 14.16
N LEU A 170 -7.91 1.30 14.23
CA LEU A 170 -8.29 2.72 14.41
C LEU A 170 -7.76 3.29 15.73
N GLU A 171 -7.91 2.56 16.84
CA GLU A 171 -7.40 2.99 18.15
C GLU A 171 -5.88 3.15 18.15
N LYS A 172 -5.14 2.27 17.48
CA LYS A 172 -3.69 2.42 17.36
C LYS A 172 -3.30 3.66 16.57
N ILE A 173 -3.99 3.96 15.47
CA ILE A 173 -3.69 5.16 14.69
C ILE A 173 -3.96 6.41 15.53
N GLN A 174 -5.12 6.46 16.21
CA GLN A 174 -5.46 7.58 17.09
C GLN A 174 -4.44 7.75 18.22
N SER A 175 -4.11 6.65 18.92
CA SER A 175 -3.20 6.68 20.07
C SER A 175 -1.78 7.06 19.66
N ALA A 176 -1.32 6.61 18.49
CA ALA A 176 0.01 6.93 18.02
C ALA A 176 0.25 8.44 17.82
N ILE A 177 -0.79 9.20 17.46
CA ILE A 177 -0.74 10.66 17.39
C ILE A 177 -0.96 11.29 18.75
N VAL A 178 -2.01 10.90 19.48
CA VAL A 178 -2.35 11.52 20.78
C VAL A 178 -1.24 11.34 21.83
N ASN A 179 -0.54 10.20 21.79
CA ASN A 179 0.54 9.88 22.72
C ASN A 179 1.92 10.35 22.22
N ASN A 180 1.99 11.06 21.08
CA ASN A 180 3.25 11.45 20.42
C ASN A 180 4.20 10.26 20.13
N GLU A 181 3.66 9.09 19.80
CA GLU A 181 4.45 7.93 19.35
C GLU A 181 4.95 8.12 17.91
N LEU A 182 4.24 8.92 17.12
CA LEU A 182 4.69 9.41 15.81
C LEU A 182 5.08 10.88 15.92
N ASP A 183 6.33 11.20 15.59
CA ASP A 183 6.80 12.58 15.54
C ASP A 183 6.41 13.22 14.20
N LEU A 184 5.32 13.99 14.18
CA LEU A 184 4.84 14.68 12.98
C LEU A 184 5.81 15.76 12.45
N ASN A 185 6.90 16.06 13.17
CA ASN A 185 7.98 16.89 12.64
C ASN A 185 8.95 16.11 11.75
N GLN A 186 8.77 14.80 11.59
CA GLN A 186 9.54 13.96 10.68
C GLN A 186 8.66 13.49 9.52
N ILE A 187 9.14 13.68 8.29
CA ILE A 187 8.38 13.32 7.08
C ILE A 187 8.22 11.80 6.97
N GLU A 188 9.31 11.02 7.06
CA GLU A 188 9.26 9.56 6.96
C GLU A 188 8.74 8.90 8.25
N GLU A 189 9.41 9.10 9.39
CA GLU A 189 9.06 8.37 10.61
C GLU A 189 7.74 8.81 11.27
N GLY A 190 7.22 9.99 10.91
CA GLY A 190 5.97 10.53 11.45
C GLY A 190 4.84 10.57 10.43
N VAL A 191 4.92 11.52 9.50
CA VAL A 191 3.87 11.81 8.51
C VAL A 191 3.62 10.61 7.59
N HIS A 192 4.68 10.00 7.07
CA HIS A 192 4.58 8.83 6.20
C HIS A 192 4.00 7.63 6.95
N GLU A 193 4.46 7.38 8.17
CA GLU A 193 3.94 6.29 9.00
C GLU A 193 2.46 6.47 9.35
N PHE A 194 2.00 7.69 9.69
CA PHE A 194 0.58 7.97 9.87
C PHE A 194 -0.21 7.59 8.61
N ARG A 195 0.20 8.12 7.45
CA ARG A 195 -0.44 7.82 6.16
C ARG A 195 -0.43 6.33 5.85
N ARG A 196 0.68 5.64 6.11
CA ARG A 196 0.82 4.20 5.87
C ARG A 196 -0.18 3.41 6.72
N LYS A 197 -0.32 3.75 8.01
CA LYS A 197 -1.28 3.09 8.91
C LYS A 197 -2.72 3.37 8.49
N ALA A 198 -3.07 4.61 8.12
CA ALA A 198 -4.40 4.94 7.60
C ALA A 198 -4.72 4.18 6.30
N ARG A 199 -3.78 4.14 5.35
CA ARG A 199 -3.93 3.43 4.07
C ARG A 199 -4.23 1.94 4.24
N TRP A 200 -3.66 1.29 5.26
CA TRP A 200 -3.94 -0.12 5.52
C TRP A 200 -5.41 -0.40 5.79
N LEU A 201 -6.19 0.53 6.36
CA LEU A 201 -7.63 0.33 6.58
C LEU A 201 -8.40 0.09 5.26
N GLY A 202 -8.07 0.85 4.22
CA GLY A 202 -8.63 0.64 2.88
C GLY A 202 -8.16 -0.66 2.25
N ILE A 203 -6.86 -0.97 2.35
CA ILE A 203 -6.30 -2.23 1.80
C ILE A 203 -6.90 -3.45 2.50
N TYR A 204 -7.07 -3.43 3.82
CA TYR A 204 -7.77 -4.49 4.56
C TYR A 204 -9.20 -4.66 4.04
N SER A 205 -9.90 -3.55 3.80
CA SER A 205 -11.28 -3.58 3.30
C SER A 205 -11.37 -4.17 1.89
N SER A 206 -10.47 -3.79 0.99
CA SER A 206 -10.41 -4.35 -0.37
C SER A 206 -10.03 -5.83 -0.38
N ALA A 207 -9.07 -6.22 0.46
CA ALA A 207 -8.55 -7.60 0.51
C ALA A 207 -9.62 -8.60 0.94
N LEU A 208 -10.66 -8.14 1.63
CA LEU A 208 -11.73 -8.97 2.12
C LEU A 208 -12.83 -9.28 1.07
N LEU A 209 -12.66 -8.82 -0.17
CA LEU A 209 -13.45 -9.21 -1.36
C LEU A 209 -14.97 -9.22 -1.12
N GLY A 210 -15.50 -8.09 -0.63
CA GLY A 210 -16.93 -7.87 -0.39
C GLY A 210 -17.43 -8.28 1.00
N LYS A 211 -16.57 -8.75 1.91
CA LYS A 211 -16.91 -8.85 3.35
C LYS A 211 -17.09 -7.48 3.99
N VAL A 212 -16.33 -6.48 3.54
CA VAL A 212 -16.51 -5.08 3.91
C VAL A 212 -17.32 -4.40 2.82
N ARG A 213 -18.39 -3.72 3.21
CA ARG A 213 -19.23 -2.91 2.33
C ARG A 213 -19.32 -1.50 2.88
N LEU A 214 -19.49 -0.50 2.03
CA LEU A 214 -19.80 0.85 2.52
C LEU A 214 -21.25 0.89 3.03
N SER A 215 -21.49 1.63 4.12
CA SER A 215 -22.83 1.85 4.65
C SER A 215 -23.70 2.61 3.64
N SER A 216 -25.00 2.30 3.60
CA SER A 216 -25.99 3.11 2.87
C SER A 216 -26.48 4.29 3.70
N SER A 217 -26.39 4.18 5.02
CA SER A 217 -26.71 5.25 5.96
C SER A 217 -25.52 6.18 6.07
N ASP A 218 -25.75 7.42 5.68
CA ASP A 218 -24.87 8.53 6.00
C ASP A 218 -25.19 9.01 7.41
N ILE A 219 -24.16 9.28 8.20
CA ILE A 219 -24.36 9.93 9.50
C ILE A 219 -24.36 11.43 9.22
N ASP A 220 -25.49 12.07 9.51
CA ASP A 220 -25.58 13.54 9.49
C ASP A 220 -24.52 14.13 10.44
N GLY A 221 -23.69 15.04 9.94
CA GLY A 221 -22.60 15.65 10.72
C GLY A 221 -21.32 15.88 9.92
N THR A 222 -20.18 15.83 10.62
CA THR A 222 -18.84 16.16 10.11
C THR A 222 -18.44 15.38 8.85
N LEU A 223 -18.98 14.18 8.65
CA LEU A 223 -18.64 13.31 7.52
C LEU A 223 -19.39 13.63 6.23
N SER A 224 -20.45 14.44 6.30
CA SER A 224 -21.28 14.78 5.14
C SER A 224 -20.51 15.51 4.05
N GLU A 225 -19.50 16.31 4.42
CA GLU A 225 -18.65 17.04 3.46
C GLU A 225 -17.82 16.12 2.54
N PHE A 226 -17.56 14.88 2.95
CA PHE A 226 -16.80 13.92 2.16
C PHE A 226 -17.67 13.13 1.19
N LEU A 227 -19.00 13.23 1.30
CA LEU A 227 -19.95 12.53 0.43
C LEU A 227 -20.16 13.30 -0.88
N THR A 228 -19.10 13.41 -1.67
CA THR A 228 -19.13 14.10 -2.96
C THR A 228 -19.03 13.11 -4.12
N PRO A 229 -19.55 13.45 -5.32
CA PRO A 229 -19.37 12.64 -6.52
C PRO A 229 -17.91 12.38 -6.86
N GLU A 230 -17.03 13.34 -6.59
CA GLU A 230 -15.58 13.21 -6.82
C GLU A 230 -15.01 12.09 -5.95
N ASN A 231 -15.32 12.11 -4.65
CA ASN A 231 -14.87 11.07 -3.73
C ASN A 231 -15.50 9.71 -4.07
N GLU A 232 -16.76 9.65 -4.44
CA GLU A 232 -17.40 8.39 -4.84
C GLU A 232 -16.66 7.72 -6.00
N ASN A 233 -16.24 8.49 -7.02
CA ASN A 233 -15.63 7.94 -8.22
C ASN A 233 -14.13 7.61 -8.09
N VAL A 234 -13.50 7.88 -6.95
CA VAL A 234 -12.09 7.49 -6.71
C VAL A 234 -11.97 5.97 -6.70
N GLN A 235 -11.05 5.40 -7.50
CA GLN A 235 -10.84 3.94 -7.59
C GLN A 235 -10.61 3.28 -6.22
N PHE A 236 -9.87 3.94 -5.32
CA PHE A 236 -9.65 3.47 -3.95
C PHE A 236 -10.96 3.32 -3.14
N ASN A 237 -11.96 4.16 -3.43
CA ASN A 237 -13.27 4.16 -2.78
C ASN A 237 -14.24 3.10 -3.34
N GLN A 238 -13.85 2.43 -4.42
CA GLN A 238 -14.61 1.37 -5.05
C GLN A 238 -14.24 0.01 -4.45
N LEU A 239 -14.86 -0.33 -3.31
CA LEU A 239 -14.63 -1.63 -2.66
C LEU A 239 -15.18 -2.78 -3.52
N PRO A 240 -14.48 -3.93 -3.59
CA PRO A 240 -14.97 -5.10 -4.31
C PRO A 240 -16.33 -5.55 -3.76
N PHE A 241 -17.28 -5.79 -4.66
CA PHE A 241 -18.61 -6.23 -4.29
C PHE A 241 -18.79 -7.73 -4.52
N ASN A 242 -19.50 -8.40 -3.61
CA ASN A 242 -19.78 -9.83 -3.70
C ASN A 242 -21.19 -10.15 -3.17
N ASN A 243 -22.09 -10.51 -4.09
CA ASN A 243 -23.49 -10.84 -3.78
C ASN A 243 -23.63 -12.10 -2.92
N GLU A 244 -22.67 -13.02 -2.98
CA GLU A 244 -22.73 -14.27 -2.21
C GLU A 244 -22.36 -14.09 -0.73
N GLN A 245 -21.89 -12.91 -0.33
CA GLN A 245 -21.48 -12.63 1.05
C GLN A 245 -22.71 -12.50 1.96
N ILE A 246 -22.89 -13.46 2.86
CA ILE A 246 -24.07 -13.60 3.72
C ILE A 246 -23.93 -12.79 5.02
N SER A 247 -22.71 -12.47 5.46
CA SER A 247 -22.48 -11.72 6.70
C SER A 247 -21.43 -10.60 6.52
N PRO A 248 -21.75 -9.55 5.75
CA PRO A 248 -20.86 -8.40 5.63
C PRO A 248 -20.79 -7.60 6.94
N LEU A 249 -19.69 -6.87 7.08
CA LEU A 249 -19.56 -5.75 7.99
C LEU A 249 -19.55 -4.45 7.17
N TYR A 250 -20.06 -3.38 7.76
CA TYR A 250 -20.21 -2.10 7.08
C TYR A 250 -19.14 -1.12 7.56
N PHE A 251 -18.44 -0.50 6.63
CA PHE A 251 -17.58 0.64 6.86
C PHE A 251 -18.41 1.90 6.66
N LEU A 252 -18.34 2.84 7.59
CA LEU A 252 -19.01 4.12 7.47
C LEU A 252 -18.56 4.85 6.19
N ARG A 253 -19.48 5.09 5.25
CA ARG A 253 -19.17 5.58 3.89
C ARG A 253 -18.39 6.90 3.91
N GLY A 254 -18.94 7.92 4.57
CA GLY A 254 -18.27 9.23 4.69
C GLY A 254 -16.90 9.12 5.38
N GLY A 255 -16.76 8.25 6.37
CA GLY A 255 -15.48 7.99 7.04
C GLY A 255 -14.45 7.30 6.12
N PHE A 256 -14.90 6.39 5.25
CA PHE A 256 -14.02 5.77 4.25
C PHE A 256 -13.52 6.78 3.22
N TYR A 257 -14.39 7.70 2.78
CA TYR A 257 -14.03 8.77 1.86
C TYR A 257 -13.10 9.79 2.52
N ALA A 258 -13.38 10.17 3.77
CA ALA A 258 -12.49 11.02 4.54
C ALA A 258 -11.08 10.43 4.67
N LEU A 259 -10.98 9.11 4.92
CA LEU A 259 -9.71 8.40 4.94
C LEU A 259 -8.97 8.50 3.60
N SER A 260 -9.64 8.27 2.48
CA SER A 260 -8.98 8.33 1.17
C SER A 260 -8.55 9.75 0.80
N THR A 261 -9.35 10.77 1.14
CA THR A 261 -8.99 12.18 0.98
C THR A 261 -7.71 12.52 1.75
N ILE A 262 -7.65 12.24 3.06
CA ILE A 262 -6.45 12.57 3.88
C ILE A 262 -5.21 11.79 3.42
N ILE A 263 -5.37 10.53 3.00
CA ILE A 263 -4.28 9.73 2.45
C ILE A 263 -3.75 10.36 1.16
N ASN A 264 -4.63 10.85 0.29
CA ASN A 264 -4.24 11.45 -0.98
C ASN A 264 -3.54 12.79 -0.76
N GLU A 265 -4.13 13.69 0.02
CA GLU A 265 -3.58 15.02 0.30
C GLU A 265 -2.20 14.96 0.97
N ILE A 266 -2.04 14.12 2.01
CA ILE A 266 -0.74 13.91 2.64
C ILE A 266 0.24 13.32 1.61
N GLY A 267 -0.20 12.40 0.75
CA GLY A 267 0.64 11.83 -0.32
C GLY A 267 1.20 12.92 -1.23
N THR A 268 0.32 13.79 -1.77
CA THR A 268 0.72 14.88 -2.66
C THR A 268 1.75 15.82 -2.04
N ILE A 269 1.59 16.17 -0.76
CA ILE A 269 2.52 17.08 -0.07
C ILE A 269 3.84 16.36 0.25
N LYS A 270 3.76 15.14 0.79
CA LYS A 270 4.92 14.35 1.22
C LYS A 270 5.82 13.97 0.05
N ASP A 271 5.24 13.54 -1.08
CA ASP A 271 6.00 13.02 -2.21
C ASP A 271 6.92 14.12 -2.81
N LYS A 272 6.49 15.39 -2.79
CA LYS A 272 7.34 16.55 -3.12
C LYS A 272 8.46 16.79 -2.11
N GLY A 273 8.15 16.70 -0.81
CA GLY A 273 9.14 16.82 0.26
C GLY A 273 10.25 15.78 0.14
N LEU A 274 9.89 14.52 -0.08
CA LEU A 274 10.85 13.42 -0.20
C LEU A 274 11.67 13.51 -1.48
N ALA A 275 11.05 13.91 -2.60
CA ALA A 275 11.80 14.23 -3.81
C ALA A 275 12.85 15.31 -3.54
N THR A 276 12.48 16.36 -2.79
CA THR A 276 13.41 17.43 -2.43
C THR A 276 14.55 16.91 -1.56
N GLU A 277 14.25 16.14 -0.50
CA GLU A 277 15.26 15.58 0.40
C GLU A 277 16.24 14.66 -0.32
N GLU A 278 15.72 13.75 -1.17
CA GLU A 278 16.58 12.82 -1.92
C GLU A 278 17.46 13.55 -2.93
N MET A 279 16.91 14.50 -3.70
CA MET A 279 17.68 15.23 -4.70
C MET A 279 18.72 16.17 -4.07
N VAL A 280 18.43 16.78 -2.92
CA VAL A 280 19.42 17.57 -2.16
C VAL A 280 20.53 16.70 -1.59
N LYS A 281 20.18 15.50 -1.09
CA LYS A 281 21.15 14.50 -0.61
C LYS A 281 22.07 14.04 -1.74
N LEU A 282 21.52 13.68 -2.90
CA LEU A 282 22.31 13.32 -4.09
C LEU A 282 23.15 14.51 -4.56
N GLY A 283 22.59 15.72 -4.61
CA GLY A 283 23.33 16.93 -4.95
C GLY A 283 24.54 17.14 -4.03
N SER A 284 24.38 16.92 -2.73
CA SER A 284 25.49 17.00 -1.77
C SER A 284 26.59 15.97 -2.03
N ILE A 285 26.25 14.75 -2.44
CA ILE A 285 27.22 13.70 -2.81
C ILE A 285 28.03 14.10 -4.04
N TYR A 286 27.40 14.80 -5.00
CA TYR A 286 28.00 15.19 -6.28
C TYR A 286 28.43 16.66 -6.34
N ASN A 287 28.50 17.36 -5.20
CA ASN A 287 28.87 18.78 -5.09
C ASN A 287 27.98 19.76 -5.89
N ILE A 288 26.71 19.43 -6.07
CA ILE A 288 25.68 20.29 -6.68
C ILE A 288 24.94 21.03 -5.57
N SER A 289 24.80 22.35 -5.69
CA SER A 289 24.21 23.16 -4.63
C SER A 289 22.69 22.95 -4.50
N LYS A 290 22.15 23.17 -3.30
CA LYS A 290 20.69 23.16 -3.05
C LYS A 290 19.95 24.15 -3.96
N THR A 291 20.57 25.28 -4.33
CA THR A 291 20.00 26.27 -5.24
C THR A 291 19.84 25.72 -6.66
N GLU A 292 20.83 24.98 -7.14
CA GLU A 292 20.76 24.30 -8.45
C GLU A 292 19.68 23.21 -8.44
N ILE A 293 19.64 22.37 -7.39
CA ILE A 293 18.58 21.36 -7.22
C ILE A 293 17.19 22.01 -7.21
N LYS A 294 17.03 23.13 -6.49
CA LYS A 294 15.78 23.89 -6.47
C LYS A 294 15.38 24.40 -7.85
N ALA A 295 16.34 24.84 -8.67
CA ALA A 295 16.07 25.28 -10.03
C ALA A 295 15.58 24.12 -10.92
N CYS A 296 16.13 22.92 -10.76
CA CYS A 296 15.69 21.70 -11.46
C CYS A 296 14.26 21.27 -11.07
N LEU A 297 13.98 21.18 -9.76
CA LEU A 297 12.69 20.68 -9.26
C LEU A 297 11.56 21.70 -9.47
N GLY A 298 11.87 22.99 -9.49
CA GLY A 298 10.89 24.06 -9.73
C GLY A 298 9.73 24.02 -8.73
N SER A 299 8.51 23.81 -9.23
CA SER A 299 7.29 23.73 -8.41
C SER A 299 7.12 22.42 -7.62
N ASP A 300 8.00 21.45 -7.83
CA ASP A 300 8.07 20.22 -7.02
C ASP A 300 9.04 20.34 -5.85
N PHE A 301 9.86 21.41 -5.83
CA PHE A 301 10.71 21.67 -4.68
C PHE A 301 9.85 22.10 -3.48
N SER A 302 10.02 21.46 -2.34
CA SER A 302 9.25 21.75 -1.13
C SER A 302 10.14 21.65 0.10
N GLU A 303 10.21 22.74 0.88
CA GLU A 303 11.02 22.77 2.09
C GLU A 303 10.41 21.88 3.17
N HIS A 304 11.27 21.21 3.94
CA HIS A 304 10.87 20.29 5.00
C HIS A 304 9.83 20.91 5.96
N ASN A 305 10.08 22.14 6.43
CA ASN A 305 9.19 22.83 7.36
C ASN A 305 7.80 23.11 6.78
N GLU A 306 7.71 23.39 5.47
CA GLU A 306 6.41 23.60 4.81
C GLU A 306 5.63 22.29 4.73
N VAL A 307 6.30 21.21 4.34
CA VAL A 307 5.72 19.87 4.24
C VAL A 307 5.18 19.42 5.60
N VAL A 308 6.00 19.54 6.64
CA VAL A 308 5.63 19.21 8.03
C VAL A 308 4.46 20.06 8.52
N SER A 309 4.51 21.38 8.37
CA SER A 309 3.44 22.27 8.87
C SER A 309 2.10 21.93 8.24
N ARG A 310 2.06 21.81 6.90
CA ARG A 310 0.82 21.54 6.17
C ARG A 310 0.26 20.16 6.48
N THR A 311 1.10 19.14 6.53
CA THR A 311 0.64 17.77 6.83
C THR A 311 0.20 17.62 8.28
N LYS A 312 0.88 18.28 9.23
CA LYS A 312 0.47 18.30 10.63
C LYS A 312 -0.90 18.95 10.82
N GLU A 313 -1.14 20.10 10.19
CA GLU A 313 -2.44 20.78 10.21
C GLU A 313 -3.58 19.87 9.72
N LEU A 314 -3.35 19.17 8.59
CA LEU A 314 -4.32 18.21 8.04
C LEU A 314 -4.60 17.04 9.00
N ILE A 315 -3.55 16.47 9.61
CA ILE A 315 -3.69 15.35 10.55
C ILE A 315 -4.43 15.80 11.82
N GLU A 316 -4.11 16.97 12.36
CA GLU A 316 -4.77 17.52 13.55
C GLU A 316 -6.24 17.86 13.26
N GLU A 317 -6.55 18.41 12.10
CA GLU A 317 -7.93 18.64 11.67
C GLU A 317 -8.70 17.34 11.59
N PHE A 318 -8.15 16.33 10.91
CA PHE A 318 -8.77 15.03 10.70
C PHE A 318 -9.01 14.26 12.02
N LEU A 319 -8.02 14.22 12.91
CA LEU A 319 -8.06 13.39 14.13
C LEU A 319 -8.64 14.11 15.34
N ILE A 320 -8.27 15.37 15.56
CA ILE A 320 -8.54 16.07 16.81
C ILE A 320 -9.81 16.91 16.67
N LYS A 321 -9.90 17.71 15.61
CA LYS A 321 -11.06 18.58 15.40
C LYS A 321 -12.28 17.81 14.90
N LYS A 322 -12.12 17.04 13.82
CA LYS A 322 -13.19 16.30 13.16
C LYS A 322 -13.44 14.91 13.76
N LYS A 323 -12.52 14.39 14.57
CA LYS A 323 -12.64 13.09 15.29
C LYS A 323 -13.03 11.92 14.39
N ILE A 324 -12.59 11.94 13.12
CA ILE A 324 -13.05 11.02 12.08
C ILE A 324 -12.82 9.55 12.45
N LEU A 325 -11.64 9.22 13.01
CA LEU A 325 -11.34 7.84 13.40
C LEU A 325 -12.22 7.33 14.55
N ILE A 326 -12.66 8.22 15.44
CA ILE A 326 -13.56 7.88 16.55
C ILE A 326 -14.94 7.56 15.97
N GLU A 327 -15.48 8.39 15.08
CA GLU A 327 -16.78 8.14 14.45
C GLU A 327 -16.80 6.81 13.67
N ILE A 328 -15.73 6.51 12.91
CA ILE A 328 -15.60 5.22 12.21
C ILE A 328 -15.55 4.06 13.21
N LYS A 329 -14.80 4.21 14.31
CA LYS A 329 -14.66 3.18 15.33
C LYS A 329 -15.99 2.88 16.00
N ASP A 330 -16.72 3.91 16.41
CA ASP A 330 -18.00 3.79 17.10
C ASP A 330 -19.02 3.10 16.19
N TYR A 331 -19.00 3.40 14.88
CA TYR A 331 -19.81 2.70 13.88
C TYR A 331 -19.45 1.21 13.72
N PHE A 332 -18.18 0.83 13.84
CA PHE A 332 -17.82 -0.60 13.90
C PHE A 332 -18.25 -1.26 15.20
N GLN A 333 -18.17 -0.54 16.33
CA GLN A 333 -18.59 -1.06 17.63
C GLN A 333 -20.10 -1.29 17.69
N SER A 334 -20.91 -0.45 17.05
CA SER A 334 -22.37 -0.64 16.99
C SER A 334 -22.82 -1.89 16.20
N GLN A 335 -21.89 -2.55 15.50
CA GLN A 335 -22.13 -3.78 14.75
C GLN A 335 -21.68 -5.06 15.48
N LEU A 336 -21.01 -4.92 16.64
CA LEU A 336 -20.60 -6.04 17.51
C LEU A 336 -21.79 -6.58 18.29
#